data_AF-A0AB33ET34-F1
#
_entry.id   AF-A0AB33ET34-F1
#
_cell.length_a   1.000
_cell.length_b   1.000
_cell.length_c   1.000
_cell.angle_alpha   90.00
_cell.angle_beta   90.00
_cell.angle_gamma   90.00
#
_symmetry.space_group_name_H-M   'P 1'
#
loop_
_entity.id
_entity.type
_entity.pdbx_description
1 polymer ?
#
loop_
_entity_poly.entity_id
_entity_poly.type
_entity_poly.pdbx_seq_one_letter_code
_entity_poly.pdbx_strand_id
1 'polypeptide(L)' 'MRRVSYDEYLSATALTLARRHRPAWSWRRWRWVCRCGDELPCRVRHRVPIGVAHWPGEER' A
#
# COMPACT_ATOMS: atom_id res chain seq x y z
N MET A 1 21.90 11.49 -11.26
CA MET A 1 21.01 10.67 -10.41
C MET A 1 19.56 11.05 -10.71
N ARG A 2 18.71 10.11 -11.13
CA ARG A 2 17.27 10.36 -11.25
C ARG A 2 16.73 10.60 -9.84
N ARG A 3 16.33 11.83 -9.52
CA ARG A 3 15.61 12.15 -8.30
C ARG A 3 14.16 11.77 -8.54
N VAL A 4 13.66 10.78 -7.80
CA VAL A 4 12.23 10.43 -7.80
C VAL A 4 11.51 11.50 -6.98
N SER A 5 10.38 12.00 -7.47
CA SER A 5 9.58 12.94 -6.67
C SER A 5 8.81 12.18 -5.58
N TYR A 6 8.45 12.87 -4.50
CA TYR A 6 7.61 12.26 -3.47
C TYR A 6 6.26 11.78 -4.03
N ASP A 7 5.70 12.48 -5.01
CA ASP A 7 4.47 12.10 -5.70
C ASP A 7 4.62 10.80 -6.52
N GLU A 8 5.73 10.65 -7.25
CA GLU A 8 6.05 9.42 -7.98
C GLU A 8 6.20 8.23 -7.02
N TYR A 9 6.84 8.46 -5.87
CA TYR A 9 6.95 7.47 -4.79
C TYR A 9 5.59 7.08 -4.23
N LEU A 10 4.72 8.06 -3.93
CA LEU A 10 3.37 7.81 -3.42
C LEU A 10 2.54 7.03 -4.43
N SER A 11 2.59 7.41 -5.71
CA SER A 11 1.88 6.74 -6.79
C SER A 11 2.33 5.29 -6.96
N ALA A 12 3.64 5.05 -6.97
CA ALA A 12 4.20 3.69 -7.04
C ALA A 12 3.84 2.84 -5.81
N THR A 13 3.84 3.46 -4.62
CA THR A 13 3.44 2.80 -3.37
C THR A 13 1.96 2.44 -3.39
N ALA A 14 1.07 3.37 -3.77
CA ALA A 14 -0.36 3.13 -3.89
C ALA A 14 -0.65 1.99 -4.86
N LEU A 15 0.01 1.98 -6.03
CA LEU A 15 -0.13 0.89 -7.01
C LEU A 15 0.33 -0.46 -6.46
N THR A 16 1.44 -0.48 -5.72
CA THR A 16 1.99 -1.69 -5.09
C THR A 16 1.03 -2.25 -4.05
N LEU A 17 0.46 -1.39 -3.21
CA LEU A 17 -0.53 -1.76 -2.21
C LEU A 17 -1.81 -2.28 -2.86
N ALA A 18 -2.34 -1.58 -3.87
CA ALA A 18 -3.52 -2.01 -4.62
C ALA A 18 -3.35 -3.41 -5.21
N ARG A 19 -2.19 -3.72 -5.81
CA ARG A 19 -1.89 -5.06 -6.35
C ARG A 19 -1.83 -6.16 -5.29
N ARG A 20 -1.57 -5.81 -4.01
CA ARG A 20 -1.58 -6.76 -2.90
C ARG A 20 -3.00 -7.20 -2.53
N HIS A 21 -4.01 -6.37 -2.82
CA HIS A 21 -5.41 -6.65 -2.58
C HIS A 21 -5.97 -7.61 -3.61
N ARG A 22 -5.89 -8.91 -3.31
CA ARG A 22 -6.61 -9.94 -4.06
C ARG A 22 -7.44 -10.84 -3.15
N PRO A 23 -8.60 -11.34 -3.62
CA PRO A 23 -9.35 -12.36 -2.92
C PRO A 23 -8.49 -13.59 -2.64
N ALA A 24 -8.56 -14.10 -1.42
CA ALA A 24 -7.92 -15.33 -0.98
C ALA A 24 -8.90 -16.12 -0.10
N TRP A 25 -8.93 -17.44 -0.27
CA TRP A 25 -9.75 -18.29 0.58
C TRP A 25 -9.13 -18.41 1.98
N SER A 26 -9.92 -18.16 3.02
CA SER A 26 -9.51 -18.34 4.41
C SER A 26 -10.14 -19.60 4.97
N TRP A 27 -9.33 -20.64 5.18
CA TRP A 27 -9.77 -21.88 5.85
C TRP A 27 -10.26 -21.64 7.28
N ARG A 28 -9.63 -20.71 8.00
CA ARG A 28 -10.03 -20.36 9.38
C ARG A 28 -11.38 -19.68 9.46
N ARG A 29 -11.74 -18.88 8.44
CA ARG A 29 -13.00 -18.11 8.41
C ARG A 29 -14.04 -18.73 7.46
N TRP A 30 -13.70 -19.79 6.73
CA TRP A 30 -14.53 -20.44 5.71
C TRP A 30 -15.16 -19.47 4.70
N ARG A 31 -14.41 -18.44 4.28
CA ARG A 31 -14.88 -17.43 3.32
C ARG A 31 -13.73 -16.79 2.53
N TRP A 32 -14.09 -16.09 1.46
CA TRP A 32 -13.17 -15.23 0.73
C TRP A 32 -12.86 -13.97 1.54
N VAL A 33 -11.57 -13.71 1.75
CA VAL A 33 -11.05 -12.51 2.42
C VAL A 33 -10.02 -11.83 1.51
N CYS A 34 -9.66 -10.60 1.81
CA CYS A 34 -8.50 -9.99 1.19
C CYS A 34 -7.22 -10.70 1.65
N ARG A 35 -6.26 -10.89 0.75
CA ARG A 35 -4.89 -11.36 1.09
C ARG A 35 -4.21 -10.53 2.19
N CYS A 36 -4.62 -9.28 2.37
CA CYS A 36 -4.18 -8.40 3.44
C CYS A 36 -4.71 -8.79 4.84
N GLY A 37 -5.65 -9.74 4.94
CA GLY A 37 -6.27 -10.21 6.18
C GLY A 37 -7.62 -9.58 6.50
N ASP A 38 -8.00 -8.54 5.76
CA ASP A 38 -9.27 -7.82 5.92
C ASP A 38 -10.42 -8.49 5.13
N GLU A 39 -11.65 -8.11 5.42
CA GLU A 39 -12.83 -8.58 4.69
C GLU A 39 -12.93 -7.93 3.30
N LEU A 40 -13.72 -8.54 2.41
CA LEU A 40 -14.02 -7.96 1.10
C LEU A 40 -15.38 -7.22 1.16
N PRO A 41 -15.53 -6.03 0.54
CA PRO A 41 -14.49 -5.25 -0.14
C PRO A 41 -13.47 -4.70 0.86
N CYS A 42 -12.18 -4.81 0.52
CA CYS A 42 -11.12 -4.40 1.44
C CYS A 42 -11.08 -2.88 1.58
N ARG A 43 -11.07 -2.40 2.83
CA ARG A 43 -10.98 -0.98 3.18
C ARG A 43 -9.76 -0.67 4.04
N VAL A 44 -8.80 -1.60 4.12
CA VAL A 44 -7.60 -1.43 4.92
C VAL A 44 -6.80 -0.22 4.43
N ARG A 45 -6.34 0.59 5.38
CA ARG A 45 -5.44 1.71 5.10
C ARG A 45 -4.02 1.28 5.47
N HIS A 46 -3.13 1.24 4.49
CA HIS A 46 -1.71 0.95 4.76
C HIS A 46 -0.99 2.25 5.09
N ARG A 47 -0.14 2.20 6.11
CA ARG A 47 0.76 3.31 6.43
C ARG A 47 1.88 3.34 5.40
N VAL A 48 2.12 4.50 4.79
CA VAL A 48 3.26 4.70 3.90
C VAL A 48 4.55 4.74 4.74
N PRO A 49 5.61 4.00 4.35
CA PRO A 49 6.84 3.91 5.15
C PRO A 49 7.58 5.25 5.32
N ILE A 50 7.63 6.07 4.28
CA ILE A 50 8.33 7.36 4.29
C ILE A 50 7.29 8.46 4.12
N GLY A 51 7.14 9.30 5.13
CA GLY A 51 6.33 10.52 5.02
C GLY A 51 7.08 11.63 4.32
N VAL A 52 6.35 12.60 3.75
CA VAL A 52 6.88 13.79 3.06
C VAL A 52 8.01 14.49 3.83
N ALA A 53 7.84 14.67 5.14
CA ALA A 53 8.82 15.34 6.01
C ALA A 53 10.20 14.65 6.10
N HIS A 54 10.31 13.40 5.63
CA HIS A 54 11.55 12.63 5.63
C HIS A 54 12.04 12.32 4.20
N TRP A 55 11.50 12.99 3.18
CA TRP A 55 11.86 12.72 1.79
C TRP A 55 13.27 13.23 1.47
N PRO A 56 14.18 12.37 0.98
CA PRO A 56 15.54 12.77 0.65
C PRO A 56 15.54 13.69 -0.59
N GLY A 57 15.69 14.99 -0.36
CA GLY A 57 15.67 16.02 -1.41
C GLY A 57 14.73 17.19 -1.12
N GLU A 58 13.94 17.11 -0.05
CA GLU A 58 13.13 18.22 0.47
C GLU A 58 13.86 18.88 1.65
N GLU A 59 15.13 19.24 1.45
CA GLU A 59 15.80 20.24 2.27
C GLU A 59 15.15 21.59 1.89
N ARG A 60 14.31 22.12 2.78
CA ARG A 60 13.87 23.51 2.68
C ARG A 60 14.96 24.43 3.19
#